data_AF-A0A1A8JME4-F1
#
_entry.id   AF-A0A1A8JME4-F1
#
_cell.length_a   1.000
_cell.length_b   1.000
_cell.length_c   1.000
_cell.angle_alpha   90.00
_cell.angle_beta   90.00
_cell.angle_gamma   90.00
#
_symmetry.space_group_name_H-M   'P 1'
#
loop_
_entity.id
_entity.type
_entity.pdbx_description
1 polymer ?
#
loop_
_entity_poly.entity_id
_entity_poly.type
_entity_poly.pdbx_seq_one_letter_code
_entity_poly.pdbx_strand_id
1 'polypeptide(L)'
;LGLVDHEAYTVCRDLSPFNFLHMNVEYLVLCRDCKQIPSKAFQSIFNQRTSVREFYNLFTATSRRLKDLPLSINRLEYQQGYTLFAFNLNTADDSEALSTVSTGNLRMEMRFGEPLRATATLIVYACYDSILEINSKRGAG
;
A
#
# COMPACT_ATOMS: atom_id res chain seq x y z
N LEU A 1 -2.42 0.85 -0.18
CA LEU A 1 -3.36 1.03 0.95
C LEU A 1 -3.80 2.48 0.97
N GLY A 2 -5.09 2.73 1.12
CA GLY A 2 -5.63 4.08 1.27
C GLY A 2 -6.80 4.09 2.24
N LEU A 3 -6.90 5.14 3.05
CA LEU A 3 -8.01 5.33 3.99
C LEU A 3 -8.96 6.38 3.43
N VAL A 4 -10.25 6.12 3.51
CA VAL A 4 -11.30 7.03 3.07
C VAL A 4 -12.35 7.17 4.17
N ASP A 5 -13.04 8.30 4.19
CA ASP A 5 -14.21 8.47 5.03
C ASP A 5 -15.29 7.45 4.60
N HIS A 6 -15.88 6.74 5.56
CA HIS A 6 -16.88 5.71 5.27
C HIS A 6 -18.10 6.27 4.52
N GLU A 7 -18.53 7.49 4.82
CA GLU A 7 -19.68 8.12 4.15
C GLU A 7 -19.37 8.46 2.69
N ALA A 8 -18.13 8.91 2.42
CA ALA A 8 -17.65 9.15 1.05
C ALA A 8 -17.58 7.86 0.22
N TYR A 9 -17.33 6.72 0.87
CA TYR A 9 -17.31 5.42 0.20
C TYR A 9 -18.71 4.83 -0.03
N THR A 10 -19.65 5.06 0.88
CA THR A 10 -20.93 4.32 0.91
C THR A 10 -22.16 5.08 0.43
N VAL A 11 -22.26 6.40 0.66
CA VAL A 11 -23.57 7.08 0.62
C VAL A 11 -23.60 8.41 -0.15
N CYS A 12 -22.47 9.06 -0.45
CA CYS A 12 -22.50 10.41 -1.03
C CYS A 12 -21.88 10.51 -2.44
N ARG A 13 -22.69 10.88 -3.45
CA ARG A 13 -22.23 11.11 -4.84
C ARG A 13 -21.39 12.39 -5.00
N ASP A 14 -21.41 13.29 -4.03
CA ASP A 14 -20.68 14.57 -4.06
C ASP A 14 -19.28 14.48 -3.44
N LEU A 15 -18.94 13.37 -2.79
CA LEU A 15 -17.60 13.12 -2.23
C LEU A 15 -16.84 12.14 -3.15
N SER A 16 -15.59 12.47 -3.45
CA SER A 16 -14.73 11.56 -4.21
C SER A 16 -14.36 10.35 -3.35
N PRO A 17 -14.70 9.11 -3.77
CA PRO A 17 -14.27 7.89 -3.07
C PRO A 17 -12.76 7.64 -3.20
N PHE A 18 -12.05 8.50 -3.94
CA PHE A 18 -10.60 8.45 -4.14
C PHE A 18 -9.86 9.56 -3.38
N ASN A 19 -10.54 10.25 -2.46
CA ASN A 19 -9.88 11.16 -1.52
C ASN A 19 -9.27 10.36 -0.36
N PHE A 20 -8.02 9.92 -0.54
CA PHE A 20 -7.27 9.14 0.43
C PHE A 20 -6.70 10.02 1.55
N LEU A 21 -7.37 10.03 2.68
CA LEU A 21 -7.00 10.82 3.85
C LEU A 21 -5.87 10.14 4.64
N HIS A 22 -4.94 10.93 5.16
CA HIS A 22 -3.92 10.40 6.07
C HIS A 22 -4.49 9.98 7.43
N MET A 23 -5.64 10.54 7.85
CA MET A 23 -6.34 10.27 9.12
C MET A 23 -5.44 10.28 10.36
N ASN A 24 -4.36 11.06 10.31
CA ASN A 24 -3.29 11.07 11.32
C ASN A 24 -2.72 9.68 11.66
N VAL A 25 -2.53 8.81 10.67
CA VAL A 25 -1.77 7.55 10.83
C VAL A 25 -0.36 7.90 11.32
N GLU A 26 -0.08 7.56 12.57
CA GLU A 26 1.21 7.85 13.23
C GLU A 26 2.17 6.66 13.17
N TYR A 27 1.63 5.46 12.95
CA TYR A 27 2.40 4.23 12.94
C TYR A 27 1.77 3.27 11.93
N LEU A 28 2.60 2.74 11.04
CA LEU A 28 2.17 1.74 10.08
C LEU A 28 3.30 0.77 9.75
N VAL A 29 3.00 -0.53 9.86
CA VAL A 29 3.90 -1.62 9.49
C VAL A 29 3.10 -2.78 8.91
N LEU A 30 3.75 -3.51 8.01
CA LEU A 30 3.32 -4.80 7.52
C LEU A 30 4.31 -5.88 7.97
N CYS A 31 3.81 -7.01 8.46
CA CYS A 31 4.61 -8.15 8.88
C CYS A 31 4.27 -9.34 8.00
N ARG A 32 5.27 -9.90 7.31
CA ARG A 32 5.17 -11.16 6.56
C ARG A 32 5.98 -12.22 7.29
N ASP A 33 5.32 -13.27 7.78
CA ASP A 33 5.99 -14.38 8.49
C ASP A 33 6.98 -13.90 9.57
N CYS A 34 6.52 -12.98 10.44
CA CYS A 34 7.28 -12.33 11.50
C CYS A 34 8.40 -11.37 11.04
N LYS A 35 8.55 -11.11 9.74
CA LYS A 35 9.46 -10.09 9.22
C LYS A 35 8.71 -8.80 8.89
N GLN A 36 9.18 -7.72 9.48
CA GLN A 36 8.61 -6.38 9.31
C GLN A 36 9.04 -5.72 8.00
N ILE A 37 8.09 -5.12 7.30
CA ILE A 37 8.20 -4.39 6.03
C ILE A 37 7.44 -3.06 6.19
N PRO A 38 8.09 -1.90 5.97
CA PRO A 38 9.54 -1.72 5.87
C PRO A 38 10.24 -2.06 7.20
N SER A 39 11.56 -2.28 7.17
CA SER A 39 12.39 -2.66 8.34
C SER A 39 12.23 -1.77 9.56
N LYS A 40 11.91 -0.49 9.35
CA LYS A 40 11.46 0.44 10.39
C LYS A 40 10.04 0.89 10.06
N ALA A 41 9.08 0.71 10.95
CA ALA A 41 7.72 1.19 10.76
C ALA A 41 7.67 2.66 10.31
N PHE A 42 6.62 3.02 9.56
CA PHE A 42 6.32 4.42 9.33
C PHE A 42 5.98 5.08 10.66
N GLN A 43 6.44 6.32 10.82
CA GLN A 43 6.29 7.13 12.02
C GLN A 43 6.00 8.57 11.61
N SER A 44 4.85 8.76 10.96
CA SER A 44 4.49 10.03 10.33
C SER A 44 3.91 11.00 11.35
N ILE A 45 4.31 12.28 11.29
CA ILE A 45 3.65 13.37 12.01
C ILE A 45 3.16 14.36 10.96
N PHE A 46 1.95 14.14 10.46
CA PHE A 46 1.38 14.93 9.37
C PHE A 46 1.29 16.42 9.73
N ASN A 47 0.98 16.74 10.99
CA ASN A 47 0.91 18.12 11.51
C ASN A 47 2.26 18.87 11.44
N GLN A 48 3.39 18.16 11.42
CA GLN A 48 4.74 18.73 11.31
C GLN A 48 5.36 18.53 9.92
N ARG A 49 4.54 18.12 8.94
CA ARG A 49 4.95 17.76 7.57
C ARG A 49 5.97 16.61 7.48
N THR A 50 6.09 15.75 8.48
CA THR A 50 7.05 14.63 8.47
C THR A 50 6.45 13.36 7.84
N SER A 51 5.91 13.50 6.62
CA SER A 51 5.41 12.39 5.79
C SER A 51 6.28 12.13 4.55
N VAL A 52 7.52 12.66 4.57
CA VAL A 52 8.47 12.62 3.44
C VAL A 52 8.84 11.19 3.11
N ARG A 53 9.09 10.38 4.14
CA ARG A 53 9.53 9.00 3.99
C ARG A 53 8.46 8.12 3.36
N GLU A 54 7.21 8.34 3.77
CA GLU A 54 6.04 7.63 3.30
C GLU A 54 5.74 7.99 1.84
N PHE A 55 5.85 9.27 1.49
CA PHE A 55 5.74 9.74 0.10
C PHE A 55 6.83 9.15 -0.80
N TYR A 56 8.10 9.21 -0.38
CA TYR A 56 9.19 8.59 -1.16
C TYR A 56 9.02 7.08 -1.26
N ASN A 57 8.57 6.42 -0.20
CA ASN A 57 8.31 4.99 -0.22
C ASN A 57 7.15 4.64 -1.16
N LEU A 58 6.09 5.45 -1.22
CA LEU A 58 5.02 5.28 -2.21
C LEU A 58 5.63 5.27 -3.61
N PHE A 59 6.44 6.28 -3.92
CA PHE A 59 7.12 6.38 -5.20
C PHE A 59 7.98 5.13 -5.47
N THR A 60 8.92 4.77 -4.59
CA THR A 60 9.86 3.66 -4.85
C THR A 60 9.17 2.31 -4.91
N ALA A 61 8.14 2.07 -4.09
CA ALA A 61 7.38 0.82 -4.10
C ALA A 61 6.52 0.66 -5.37
N THR A 62 6.13 1.76 -6.03
CA THR A 62 5.35 1.72 -7.28
C THR A 62 6.19 1.91 -8.55
N SER A 63 7.36 2.54 -8.45
CA SER A 63 8.19 2.96 -9.60
C SER A 63 8.50 1.82 -10.57
N ARG A 64 8.92 0.65 -10.05
CA ARG A 64 9.25 -0.52 -10.88
C ARG A 64 8.05 -1.02 -11.70
N ARG A 65 6.81 -0.81 -11.23
CA ARG A 65 5.58 -1.27 -11.90
C ARG A 65 5.01 -0.24 -12.87
N LEU A 66 5.25 1.04 -12.60
CA LEU A 66 4.72 2.14 -13.40
C LEU A 66 5.55 2.43 -14.66
N LYS A 67 6.62 1.69 -14.96
CA LYS A 67 7.41 1.82 -16.22
C LYS A 67 7.72 3.28 -16.57
N ASP A 68 8.30 4.02 -15.63
CA ASP A 68 8.66 5.44 -15.77
C ASP A 68 7.49 6.43 -15.94
N LEU A 69 6.23 6.00 -15.72
CA LEU A 69 5.13 6.96 -15.56
C LEU A 69 5.34 7.76 -14.27
N PRO A 70 5.33 9.10 -14.34
CA PRO A 70 5.47 9.92 -13.15
C PRO A 70 4.26 9.70 -12.24
N LEU A 71 4.51 9.59 -10.94
CA LEU A 71 3.44 9.64 -9.95
C LEU A 71 2.79 11.02 -10.06
N SER A 72 1.52 11.10 -10.47
CA SER A 72 0.79 12.37 -10.67
C SER A 72 0.39 13.06 -9.36
N ILE A 73 1.08 12.77 -8.26
CA ILE A 73 0.82 13.29 -6.92
C ILE A 73 2.12 13.87 -6.39
N ASN A 74 2.11 15.16 -6.04
CA ASN A 74 3.21 15.81 -5.38
C ASN A 74 3.11 15.70 -3.84
N ARG A 75 4.15 16.13 -3.13
CA ARG A 75 4.20 15.99 -1.66
C ARG A 75 3.12 16.78 -0.92
N LEU A 76 2.69 17.93 -1.43
CA LEU A 76 1.63 18.73 -0.80
C LEU A 76 0.28 18.03 -0.97
N GLU A 77 -0.02 17.55 -2.17
CA GLU A 77 -1.21 16.76 -2.47
C GLU A 77 -1.27 15.49 -1.62
N TYR A 78 -0.13 14.81 -1.45
CA TYR A 78 -0.01 13.65 -0.56
C TYR A 78 -0.43 13.96 0.89
N GLN A 79 -0.15 15.17 1.38
CA GLN A 79 -0.53 15.60 2.73
C GLN A 79 -1.99 16.07 2.85
N GLN A 80 -2.66 16.32 1.72
CA GLN A 80 -3.96 16.99 1.67
C GLN A 80 -5.13 16.10 1.24
N GLY A 81 -4.91 14.81 0.99
CA GLY A 81 -5.99 13.91 0.52
C GLY A 81 -5.58 12.89 -0.54
N TYR A 82 -4.31 12.81 -0.88
CA TYR A 82 -3.77 11.76 -1.75
C TYR A 82 -2.77 10.87 -1.02
N THR A 83 -3.06 10.56 0.25
CA THR A 83 -2.19 9.76 1.12
C THR A 83 -2.38 8.27 0.85
N LEU A 84 -1.48 7.70 0.04
CA LEU A 84 -1.38 6.26 -0.16
C LEU A 84 -0.15 5.69 0.55
N PHE A 85 -0.30 4.51 1.13
CA PHE A 85 0.82 3.71 1.65
C PHE A 85 1.03 2.49 0.77
N ALA A 86 2.28 2.26 0.36
CA ALA A 86 2.64 1.13 -0.50
C ALA A 86 3.71 0.27 0.15
N PHE A 87 3.63 -1.03 -0.07
CA PHE A 87 4.60 -2.01 0.41
C PHE A 87 5.01 -2.87 -0.78
N ASN A 88 6.30 -2.92 -1.09
CA ASN A 88 6.81 -3.87 -2.06
C ASN A 88 7.01 -5.21 -1.35
N LEU A 89 6.24 -6.23 -1.75
CA LEU A 89 6.31 -7.59 -1.20
C LEU A 89 7.12 -8.54 -2.09
N ASN A 90 7.68 -8.03 -3.19
CA ASN A 90 8.47 -8.86 -4.07
C ASN A 90 9.75 -9.31 -3.35
N THR A 91 10.03 -10.62 -3.39
CA THR A 91 11.18 -11.23 -2.73
C THR A 91 12.43 -11.21 -3.61
N ALA A 92 12.28 -10.89 -4.90
CA ALA A 92 13.38 -10.79 -5.84
C ALA A 92 13.85 -9.33 -5.90
N ASP A 93 14.97 -9.03 -5.25
CA ASP A 93 15.59 -7.70 -5.35
C ASP A 93 16.17 -7.43 -6.74
N ASP A 94 16.64 -8.45 -7.47
CA ASP A 94 17.27 -8.29 -8.80
C ASP A 94 17.45 -9.62 -9.58
N SER A 95 16.38 -10.35 -9.90
CA SER A 95 16.54 -11.46 -10.85
C SER A 95 15.24 -11.78 -11.56
N GLU A 96 15.35 -12.09 -12.85
CA GLU A 96 14.37 -12.78 -13.70
C GLU A 96 13.93 -14.16 -13.15
N ALA A 97 14.12 -14.42 -11.86
CA ALA A 97 13.65 -15.59 -11.17
C ALA A 97 12.15 -15.48 -10.95
N LEU A 98 11.41 -16.49 -11.43
CA LEU A 98 10.00 -16.69 -11.12
C LEU A 98 9.82 -16.60 -9.60
N SER A 99 8.98 -15.68 -9.13
CA SER A 99 8.67 -15.56 -7.71
C SER A 99 8.05 -16.87 -7.25
N THR A 100 8.73 -17.62 -6.39
CA THR A 100 8.17 -18.85 -5.82
C THR A 100 6.84 -18.50 -5.14
N VAL A 101 5.76 -19.20 -5.52
CA VAL A 101 4.47 -19.06 -4.85
C VAL A 101 4.67 -19.45 -3.38
N SER A 102 4.70 -18.44 -2.52
CA SER A 102 4.88 -18.60 -1.08
C SER A 102 3.57 -18.24 -0.42
N THR A 103 2.97 -19.21 0.27
CA THR A 103 1.91 -18.97 1.24
C THR A 103 2.55 -18.49 2.54
N GLY A 104 2.05 -17.39 3.10
CA GLY A 104 2.54 -16.82 4.34
C GLY A 104 1.47 -15.96 5.02
N ASN A 105 1.67 -15.67 6.30
CA ASN A 105 0.76 -14.78 7.03
C ASN A 105 1.18 -13.33 6.83
N LEU A 106 0.23 -12.49 6.41
CA LEU A 106 0.41 -11.05 6.32
C LEU A 106 -0.40 -10.36 7.42
N ARG A 107 0.29 -9.68 8.33
CA ARG A 107 -0.32 -8.90 9.42
C ARG A 107 0.02 -7.44 9.25
N MET A 108 -0.99 -6.58 9.24
CA MET A 108 -0.82 -5.14 9.25
C MET A 108 -1.10 -4.58 10.65
N GLU A 109 -0.24 -3.69 11.13
CA GLU A 109 -0.50 -2.89 12.32
C GLU A 109 -0.53 -1.42 11.94
N MET A 110 -1.57 -0.73 12.36
CA MET A 110 -1.79 0.68 12.11
C MET A 110 -2.23 1.36 13.41
N ARG A 111 -1.68 2.54 13.71
CA ARG A 111 -2.15 3.39 14.80
C ARG A 111 -2.38 4.80 14.31
N PHE A 112 -3.38 5.44 14.91
CA PHE A 112 -3.73 6.83 14.67
C PHE A 112 -3.25 7.67 15.86
N GLY A 113 -2.61 8.82 15.58
CA GLY A 113 -2.09 9.70 16.63
C GLY A 113 -3.18 10.52 17.31
N GLU A 114 -4.39 10.52 16.75
CA GLU A 114 -5.59 11.11 17.32
C GLU A 114 -6.77 10.14 17.15
N PRO A 115 -7.80 10.20 18.03
CA PRO A 115 -9.04 9.48 17.81
C PRO A 115 -9.67 9.83 16.45
N LEU A 116 -10.12 8.81 15.72
CA LEU A 116 -10.82 9.02 14.46
C LEU A 116 -12.14 9.76 14.72
N ARG A 117 -12.36 10.86 13.98
CA ARG A 117 -13.57 11.68 14.09
C ARG A 117 -14.79 11.06 13.41
N ALA A 118 -14.56 10.12 12.49
CA ALA A 118 -15.56 9.39 11.73
C ALA A 118 -15.07 7.95 11.48
N THR A 119 -15.98 7.08 11.03
CA THR A 119 -15.63 5.73 10.63
C THR A 119 -14.72 5.75 9.39
N ALA A 120 -13.60 5.03 9.46
CA ALA A 120 -12.65 4.91 8.36
C ALA A 120 -12.87 3.62 7.58
N THR A 121 -12.82 3.70 6.25
CA THR A 121 -12.76 2.52 5.38
C THR A 121 -11.35 2.36 4.82
N LEU A 122 -10.74 1.19 5.02
CA LEU A 122 -9.43 0.87 4.46
C LEU A 122 -9.59 0.16 3.12
N ILE A 123 -9.06 0.77 2.06
CA ILE A 123 -8.98 0.19 0.73
C ILE A 123 -7.61 -0.46 0.56
N VAL A 124 -7.61 -1.75 0.25
CA VAL A 124 -6.42 -2.56 0.00
C VAL A 124 -6.40 -2.95 -1.47
N TYR A 125 -5.35 -2.52 -2.17
CA TYR A 125 -5.05 -2.95 -3.53
C TYR A 125 -3.74 -3.74 -3.51
N ALA A 126 -3.74 -4.91 -4.12
CA ALA A 126 -2.59 -5.78 -4.25
C ALA A 126 -2.42 -6.19 -5.72
N CYS A 127 -1.18 -6.16 -6.20
CA CYS A 127 -0.80 -6.56 -7.54
C CYS A 127 0.20 -7.72 -7.43
N TYR A 128 -0.09 -8.83 -8.12
CA TYR A 128 0.73 -10.04 -8.11
C TYR A 128 1.06 -10.41 -9.55
N ASP A 129 2.27 -10.94 -9.79
CA ASP A 129 2.58 -11.57 -11.06
C ASP A 129 1.91 -12.95 -11.09
N SER A 130 1.01 -13.17 -12.04
CA SER A 130 0.42 -14.48 -12.27
C SER A 130 1.43 -15.37 -12.99
N ILE A 131 1.94 -16.41 -12.31
CA ILE A 131 2.64 -17.51 -12.99
C ILE A 131 1.57 -18.42 -13.61
N LEU A 132 1.47 -18.43 -14.93
CA LEU A 132 0.67 -19.41 -15.67
C LEU A 132 1.47 -20.72 -15.76
N GLU A 133 1.20 -21.68 -14.88
CA GLU A 133 1.72 -23.05 -15.04
C GLU A 133 0.86 -23.84 -16.03
N ILE A 134 1.39 -24.13 -17.22
CA ILE A 134 0.79 -25.10 -18.14
C ILE A 134 1.21 -26.50 -17.69
N ASN A 135 0.34 -27.19 -16.94
CA ASN A 135 0.53 -28.60 -16.62
C ASN A 135 0.22 -29.46 -17.85
N SER A 136 1.25 -29.84 -18.62
CA SER A 136 1.07 -30.86 -19.67
C SER A 136 1.03 -32.25 -19.04
N LYS A 137 -0.14 -32.71 -18.58
CA LYS A 137 -0.38 -34.15 -18.44
C LYS A 137 -0.57 -34.73 -19.84
N ARG A 138 0.53 -35.12 -20.48
CA ARG A 138 0.46 -36.04 -21.63
C ARG A 138 0.10 -37.41 -21.08
N GLY A 139 -1.19 -37.76 -21.13
CA GLY A 139 -1.60 -39.15 -21.02
C GLY A 139 -1.06 -39.91 -22.22
N ALA A 140 -0.03 -40.71 -22.03
CA ALA A 140 0.29 -41.78 -22.97
C ALA A 140 -0.75 -42.88 -22.73
N GLY A 141 -1.67 -43.03 -23.70
CA GLY A 141 -2.51 -44.20 -23.85
C GLY A 141 -1.76 -45.34 -24.53
#